data_AF-A0A941S0T1-F1
#
_entry.id   AF-A0A941S0T1-F1
#
_cell.length_a   1.000
_cell.length_b   1.000
_cell.length_c   1.000
_cell.angle_alpha   90.00
_cell.angle_beta   90.00
_cell.angle_gamma   90.00
#
_symmetry.space_group_name_H-M   'P 1'
#
loop_
_entity.id
_entity.type
_entity.pdbx_description
1 polymer ?
#
loop_
_entity_poly.entity_id
_entity_poly.type
_entity_poly.pdbx_seq_one_letter_code
_entity_poly.pdbx_strand_id
1 'polypeptide(L)'
;GVVRSAPIIYGQGMASANFINSGVLVVGMRQADLKSLTMVSSSLSDGALAHFKGGDEVIIGQRLANKMRLLPGQTITLIAPHGDVTPFGTTPRIKTYRIAGTFNVGMSEYDSTFVFMPLDQAQLFFNQDKTVSGLEVMVRDPDNIKAMVAPIGQAAGPYSRVVTWQDMNSSLFGAVEVEKNVMFLILSLIILVAALNIISGLVMLVKDKSADIAILRTMGATRGAIMRIFFIAGASIGVSGTVIGLIVGSVFCANIESIRQALQSLTGTTLFNPEIYFLSRMPAEMDPQEVIAVVAMALVLSFLATLYPAWRAARLDPVEALRYE
;
A
#
# COMPACT_ATOMS: atom_id res chain seq x y z
N GLY A 1 -0.87 -23.12 2.86
CA GLY A 1 -0.90 -21.74 2.32
C GLY A 1 -2.31 -21.17 2.31
N VAL A 2 -3.29 -21.92 1.83
CA VAL A 2 -4.71 -21.50 1.77
C VAL A 2 -5.33 -21.44 3.16
N VAL A 3 -6.06 -20.36 3.44
CA VAL A 3 -6.84 -20.10 4.66
C VAL A 3 -8.32 -20.36 4.42
N ARG A 4 -8.82 -20.06 3.21
CA ARG A 4 -10.23 -20.23 2.83
C ARG A 4 -10.37 -20.51 1.34
N SER A 5 -11.38 -21.28 0.98
CA SER A 5 -11.88 -21.37 -0.39
C SER A 5 -13.41 -21.29 -0.38
N ALA A 6 -13.98 -20.46 -1.25
CA ALA A 6 -15.42 -20.26 -1.33
C ALA A 6 -15.89 -20.12 -2.79
N PRO A 7 -17.06 -20.68 -3.14
CA PRO A 7 -17.68 -20.42 -4.43
C PRO A 7 -18.20 -18.99 -4.51
N ILE A 8 -17.99 -18.34 -5.65
CA ILE A 8 -18.35 -16.95 -5.87
C ILE A 8 -18.97 -16.74 -7.25
N ILE A 9 -19.95 -15.84 -7.31
CA ILE A 9 -20.51 -15.33 -8.55
C ILE A 9 -20.17 -13.86 -8.68
N TYR A 10 -19.49 -13.51 -9.76
CA TYR A 10 -19.30 -12.13 -10.18
C TYR A 10 -20.21 -11.83 -11.35
N GLY A 11 -21.01 -10.78 -11.20
CA GLY A 11 -21.86 -10.27 -12.28
C GLY A 11 -21.94 -8.75 -12.25
N GLN A 12 -21.75 -8.13 -13.40
CA GLN A 12 -21.93 -6.69 -13.55
C GLN A 12 -23.41 -6.37 -13.82
N GLY A 13 -23.88 -5.28 -13.24
CA GLY A 13 -25.25 -4.82 -13.43
C GLY A 13 -25.40 -3.33 -13.16
N MET A 14 -26.64 -2.87 -13.19
CA MET A 14 -27.01 -1.52 -12.83
C MET A 14 -27.96 -1.56 -11.64
N ALA A 15 -27.70 -0.73 -10.64
CA ALA A 15 -28.63 -0.47 -9.56
C ALA A 15 -29.43 0.79 -9.88
N SER A 16 -30.74 0.73 -9.62
CA SER A 16 -31.68 1.83 -9.79
C SER A 16 -32.54 2.00 -8.56
N ALA A 17 -32.60 3.23 -8.03
CA ALA A 17 -33.49 3.63 -6.96
C ALA A 17 -33.61 5.16 -6.94
N ASN A 18 -34.77 5.70 -6.55
CA ASN A 18 -34.99 7.15 -6.42
C ASN A 18 -34.57 7.98 -7.65
N PHE A 19 -34.80 7.46 -8.87
CA PHE A 19 -34.36 8.06 -10.14
C PHE A 19 -32.83 8.20 -10.33
N ILE A 20 -32.05 7.53 -9.47
CA ILE A 20 -30.59 7.48 -9.54
C ILE A 20 -30.19 6.10 -10.04
N ASN A 21 -29.35 6.08 -11.07
CA ASN A 21 -28.78 4.85 -11.62
C ASN A 21 -27.28 4.82 -11.36
N SER A 22 -26.75 3.66 -10.99
CA SER A 22 -25.32 3.45 -10.80
C SER A 22 -24.92 2.08 -11.32
N GLY A 23 -23.76 1.99 -11.98
CA GLY A 23 -23.14 0.69 -12.24
C GLY A 23 -22.76 0.02 -10.92
N VAL A 24 -22.99 -1.29 -10.84
CA VAL A 24 -22.67 -2.09 -9.65
C VAL A 24 -22.06 -3.42 -10.04
N LEU A 25 -21.21 -3.93 -9.16
CA LEU A 25 -20.70 -5.29 -9.21
C LEU A 25 -21.41 -6.12 -8.14
N VAL A 26 -22.19 -7.11 -8.58
CA VAL A 26 -22.87 -8.04 -7.70
C VAL A 26 -21.94 -9.20 -7.39
N VAL A 27 -21.73 -9.43 -6.10
CA VAL A 27 -20.92 -10.53 -5.56
C VAL A 27 -21.84 -11.52 -4.86
N GLY A 28 -22.08 -12.65 -5.53
CA GLY A 28 -22.85 -13.78 -5.02
C GLY A 28 -22.02 -14.66 -4.12
N MET A 29 -22.37 -14.78 -2.84
CA MET A 29 -21.65 -15.62 -1.88
C MET A 29 -22.54 -16.15 -0.77
N ARG A 30 -22.09 -17.20 -0.07
CA ARG A 30 -22.86 -17.75 1.07
C ARG A 30 -22.69 -16.85 2.30
N GLN A 31 -23.64 -16.93 3.22
CA GLN A 31 -23.58 -16.20 4.49
C GLN A 31 -22.32 -16.54 5.31
N ALA A 32 -21.98 -17.83 5.40
CA ALA A 32 -20.78 -18.28 6.11
C ALA A 32 -19.49 -17.72 5.49
N ASP A 33 -19.48 -17.62 4.16
CA ASP A 33 -18.37 -17.09 3.37
C ASP A 33 -18.23 -15.58 3.57
N LEU A 34 -19.34 -14.83 3.57
CA LEU A 34 -19.33 -13.39 3.88
C LEU A 34 -18.85 -13.13 5.31
N LYS A 35 -19.28 -13.95 6.27
CA LYS A 35 -18.85 -13.84 7.68
C LYS A 35 -17.34 -14.02 7.85
N SER A 36 -16.72 -14.83 6.99
CA SER A 36 -15.27 -15.07 7.04
C SER A 36 -14.43 -13.94 6.43
N LEU A 37 -15.04 -13.03 5.65
CA LEU A 37 -14.38 -11.82 5.15
C LEU A 37 -14.34 -10.78 6.27
N THR A 38 -13.31 -10.82 7.12
CA THR A 38 -13.19 -9.95 8.31
C THR A 38 -13.37 -8.47 8.00
N MET A 39 -12.71 -7.94 6.96
CA MET A 39 -12.83 -6.54 6.52
C MET A 39 -14.28 -6.10 6.24
N VAL A 40 -15.05 -6.96 5.57
CA VAL A 40 -16.46 -6.66 5.24
C VAL A 40 -17.34 -6.93 6.47
N SER A 41 -17.23 -8.12 7.05
CA SER A 41 -18.07 -8.56 8.16
C SER A 41 -17.98 -7.68 9.41
N SER A 42 -16.81 -7.09 9.70
CA SER A 42 -16.63 -6.17 10.83
C SER A 42 -17.19 -4.76 10.59
N SER A 43 -17.49 -4.40 9.34
CA SER A 43 -18.03 -3.09 8.96
C SER A 43 -19.51 -3.15 8.58
N LEU A 44 -20.15 -4.31 8.72
CA LEU A 44 -21.57 -4.48 8.46
C LEU A 44 -22.42 -3.72 9.50
N SER A 45 -23.50 -3.11 9.02
CA SER A 45 -24.54 -2.57 9.90
C SER A 45 -25.21 -3.65 10.75
N ASP A 46 -25.70 -3.28 11.93
CA ASP A 46 -26.33 -4.22 12.86
C ASP A 46 -27.45 -5.04 12.20
N GLY A 47 -27.45 -6.35 12.45
CA GLY A 47 -28.44 -7.28 11.90
C GLY A 47 -28.25 -7.66 10.43
N ALA A 48 -27.45 -6.94 9.64
CA ALA A 48 -27.32 -7.16 8.19
C ALA A 48 -26.90 -8.60 7.85
N LEU A 49 -25.92 -9.13 8.58
CA LEU A 49 -25.46 -10.50 8.37
C LEU A 49 -26.57 -11.51 8.71
N ALA A 50 -27.39 -11.28 9.73
CA ALA A 50 -28.45 -12.20 10.15
C ALA A 50 -29.58 -12.30 9.10
N HIS A 51 -29.84 -11.20 8.40
CA HIS A 51 -30.80 -11.07 7.30
C HIS A 51 -30.28 -11.66 5.98
N PHE A 52 -28.96 -11.81 5.83
CA PHE A 52 -28.35 -12.43 4.66
C PHE A 52 -28.51 -13.98 4.63
N LYS A 53 -29.75 -14.48 4.55
CA LYS A 53 -30.12 -15.91 4.63
C LYS A 53 -31.01 -16.37 3.48
N GLY A 54 -30.53 -16.23 2.24
CA GLY A 54 -31.31 -16.59 1.06
C GLY A 54 -32.56 -15.71 0.88
N GLY A 55 -33.14 -15.70 -0.32
CA GLY A 55 -34.27 -14.82 -0.65
C GLY A 55 -33.85 -13.38 -1.04
N ASP A 56 -34.82 -12.49 -1.20
CA ASP A 56 -34.67 -11.23 -1.94
C ASP A 56 -34.00 -10.09 -1.13
N GLU A 57 -32.97 -10.41 -0.33
CA GLU A 57 -32.23 -9.45 0.49
C GLU A 57 -30.77 -9.29 0.03
N VAL A 58 -30.28 -8.06 -0.04
CA VAL A 58 -28.92 -7.71 -0.46
C VAL A 58 -28.25 -6.75 0.53
N ILE A 59 -26.92 -6.76 0.57
CA ILE A 59 -26.13 -5.81 1.36
C ILE A 59 -25.38 -4.91 0.37
N ILE A 60 -25.43 -3.61 0.58
CA ILE A 60 -24.82 -2.62 -0.33
C ILE A 60 -23.74 -1.79 0.38
N GLY A 61 -22.79 -1.23 -0.37
CA GLY A 61 -21.82 -0.32 0.22
C GLY A 61 -22.46 0.97 0.75
N GLN A 62 -21.92 1.52 1.85
CA GLN A 62 -22.47 2.72 2.49
C GLN A 62 -22.47 3.93 1.55
N ARG A 63 -21.47 4.09 0.69
CA ARG A 63 -21.42 5.20 -0.28
C ARG A 63 -22.47 5.02 -1.38
N LEU A 64 -22.71 3.80 -1.83
CA LEU A 64 -23.81 3.49 -2.78
C LEU A 64 -25.17 3.82 -2.16
N ALA A 65 -25.40 3.40 -0.90
CA ALA A 65 -26.61 3.72 -0.16
C ALA A 65 -26.83 5.23 -0.04
N ASN A 66 -25.80 5.97 0.36
CA ASN A 66 -25.85 7.44 0.49
C ASN A 66 -26.12 8.11 -0.87
N LYS A 67 -25.42 7.68 -1.93
CA LYS A 67 -25.59 8.19 -3.29
C LYS A 67 -27.03 8.04 -3.78
N MET A 68 -27.66 6.90 -3.50
CA MET A 68 -29.02 6.58 -3.92
C MET A 68 -30.08 7.03 -2.90
N ARG A 69 -29.67 7.63 -1.77
CA ARG A 69 -30.53 8.04 -0.64
C ARG A 69 -31.36 6.89 -0.08
N LEU A 70 -30.71 5.74 0.11
CA LEU A 70 -31.33 4.51 0.61
C LEU A 70 -30.94 4.24 2.06
N LEU A 71 -31.88 3.66 2.81
CA LEU A 71 -31.69 3.18 4.18
C LEU A 71 -31.90 1.66 4.26
N PRO A 72 -31.28 0.97 5.23
CA PRO A 72 -31.60 -0.43 5.51
C PRO A 72 -33.11 -0.65 5.67
N GLY A 73 -33.61 -1.73 5.06
CA GLY A 73 -35.03 -2.07 5.00
C GLY A 73 -35.77 -1.54 3.77
N GLN A 74 -35.22 -0.56 3.04
CA GLN A 74 -35.77 -0.09 1.76
C GLN A 74 -35.37 -1.01 0.60
N THR A 75 -35.86 -0.73 -0.60
CA THR A 75 -35.64 -1.55 -1.78
C THR A 75 -34.71 -0.90 -2.81
N ILE A 76 -34.01 -1.75 -3.56
CA ILE A 76 -33.14 -1.38 -4.66
C ILE A 76 -33.43 -2.30 -5.85
N THR A 77 -33.55 -1.73 -7.04
CA THR A 77 -33.78 -2.51 -8.26
C THR A 77 -32.45 -2.79 -8.94
N LEU A 78 -32.13 -4.06 -9.16
CA LEU A 78 -30.95 -4.49 -9.90
C LEU A 78 -31.35 -4.91 -11.30
N ILE A 79 -30.53 -4.50 -12.27
CA ILE A 79 -30.72 -4.74 -13.69
C ILE A 79 -29.46 -5.44 -14.22
N ALA A 80 -29.61 -6.67 -14.69
CA ALA A 80 -28.55 -7.40 -15.39
C ALA A 80 -28.80 -7.34 -16.91
N PRO A 81 -27.78 -7.04 -17.73
CA PRO A 81 -27.95 -6.90 -19.18
C PRO A 81 -28.29 -8.23 -19.88
N HIS A 82 -27.88 -9.37 -19.32
CA HIS A 82 -28.08 -10.69 -19.89
C HIS A 82 -29.14 -11.48 -19.11
N GLY A 83 -30.41 -11.22 -19.37
CA GLY A 83 -31.53 -12.00 -18.83
C GLY A 83 -31.92 -13.15 -19.76
N ASP A 84 -33.21 -13.30 -20.02
CA ASP A 84 -33.74 -14.46 -20.75
C ASP A 84 -33.57 -14.28 -22.27
N VAL A 85 -33.23 -15.38 -22.94
CA VAL A 85 -33.13 -15.42 -24.41
C VAL A 85 -34.53 -15.60 -24.98
N THR A 86 -34.99 -14.59 -25.73
CA THR A 86 -36.27 -14.63 -26.45
C THR A 86 -36.02 -14.64 -27.96
N PRO A 87 -37.00 -15.02 -28.80
CA PRO A 87 -36.88 -14.92 -30.26
C PRO A 87 -36.59 -13.51 -30.78
N PHE A 88 -36.83 -12.47 -29.96
CA PHE A 88 -36.58 -11.06 -30.28
C PHE A 88 -35.27 -10.51 -29.67
N GLY A 89 -34.45 -11.36 -29.07
CA GLY A 89 -33.18 -11.00 -28.41
C GLY A 89 -33.15 -11.31 -26.92
N THR A 90 -32.07 -10.92 -26.25
CA THR A 90 -31.92 -11.06 -24.79
C THR A 90 -32.61 -9.90 -24.07
N THR A 91 -33.58 -10.20 -23.20
CA THR A 91 -34.20 -9.17 -22.37
C THR A 91 -33.35 -8.92 -21.12
N PRO A 92 -33.20 -7.67 -20.66
CA PRO A 92 -32.55 -7.40 -19.39
C PRO A 92 -33.35 -8.02 -18.25
N ARG A 93 -32.66 -8.60 -17.26
CA ARG A 93 -33.32 -9.07 -16.05
C ARG A 93 -33.39 -7.96 -15.03
N ILE A 94 -34.59 -7.64 -14.59
CA ILE A 94 -34.87 -6.58 -13.63
C ILE A 94 -35.52 -7.22 -12.41
N LYS A 95 -34.89 -7.10 -11.24
CA LYS A 95 -35.46 -7.61 -9.98
C LYS A 95 -35.20 -6.63 -8.83
N THR A 96 -36.22 -6.43 -8.02
CA THR A 96 -36.15 -5.58 -6.83
C THR A 96 -35.77 -6.42 -5.62
N TYR A 97 -34.79 -5.94 -4.87
CA TYR A 97 -34.29 -6.56 -3.65
C TYR A 97 -34.46 -5.59 -2.47
N ARG A 98 -34.59 -6.13 -1.27
CA ARG A 98 -34.59 -5.37 -0.02
C ARG A 98 -33.16 -5.25 0.52
N ILE A 99 -32.83 -4.08 1.06
CA ILE A 99 -31.50 -3.84 1.64
C ILE A 99 -31.49 -4.38 3.07
N ALA A 100 -30.76 -5.48 3.29
CA ALA A 100 -30.54 -6.04 4.63
C ALA A 100 -29.66 -5.13 5.49
N GLY A 101 -28.74 -4.40 4.87
CA GLY A 101 -27.85 -3.47 5.56
C GLY A 101 -26.76 -2.92 4.66
N THR A 102 -25.81 -2.22 5.27
CA THR A 102 -24.68 -1.59 4.59
C THR A 102 -23.32 -2.07 5.11
N PHE A 103 -22.27 -1.93 4.30
CA PHE A 103 -20.87 -2.11 4.73
C PHE A 103 -20.01 -0.88 4.40
N ASN A 104 -18.89 -0.72 5.10
CA ASN A 104 -17.90 0.32 4.83
C ASN A 104 -16.48 -0.20 5.06
N VAL A 105 -15.80 -0.57 3.98
CA VAL A 105 -14.40 -1.07 4.04
C VAL A 105 -13.37 0.05 3.93
N GLY A 106 -13.81 1.30 3.83
CA GLY A 106 -12.95 2.49 3.77
C GLY A 106 -12.35 2.77 2.39
N MET A 107 -12.70 1.98 1.37
CA MET A 107 -12.28 2.15 -0.01
C MET A 107 -13.44 2.63 -0.88
N SER A 108 -13.27 3.80 -1.49
CA SER A 108 -14.32 4.53 -2.22
C SER A 108 -15.03 3.68 -3.26
N GLU A 109 -14.24 3.00 -4.10
CA GLU A 109 -14.74 2.24 -5.24
C GLU A 109 -15.56 1.02 -4.78
N TYR A 110 -15.09 0.33 -3.74
CA TYR A 110 -15.79 -0.83 -3.18
C TYR A 110 -17.09 -0.39 -2.49
N ASP A 111 -17.04 0.65 -1.65
CA ASP A 111 -18.20 1.16 -0.93
C ASP A 111 -19.26 1.79 -1.84
N SER A 112 -18.91 2.12 -3.10
CA SER A 112 -19.81 2.77 -4.07
C SER A 112 -20.33 1.86 -5.18
N THR A 113 -19.73 0.68 -5.39
CA THR A 113 -20.10 -0.22 -6.51
C THR A 113 -20.47 -1.64 -6.10
N PHE A 114 -20.01 -2.15 -4.96
CA PHE A 114 -20.23 -3.55 -4.60
C PHE A 114 -21.61 -3.77 -3.96
N VAL A 115 -22.26 -4.85 -4.37
CA VAL A 115 -23.52 -5.37 -3.81
C VAL A 115 -23.32 -6.84 -3.49
N PHE A 116 -23.42 -7.22 -2.22
CA PHE A 116 -23.40 -8.63 -1.81
C PHE A 116 -24.80 -9.22 -1.91
N MET A 117 -24.89 -10.37 -2.57
CA MET A 117 -26.13 -11.11 -2.80
C MET A 117 -25.96 -12.56 -2.32
N PRO A 118 -26.98 -13.20 -1.73
CA PRO A 118 -26.93 -14.62 -1.40
C PRO A 118 -26.62 -15.45 -2.65
N LEU A 119 -25.73 -16.44 -2.51
CA LEU A 119 -25.24 -17.24 -3.65
C LEU A 119 -26.38 -17.85 -4.48
N ASP A 120 -27.41 -18.38 -3.82
CA ASP A 120 -28.59 -18.95 -4.46
C ASP A 120 -29.34 -17.93 -5.31
N GLN A 121 -29.49 -16.70 -4.81
CA GLN A 121 -30.12 -15.62 -5.57
C GLN A 121 -29.24 -15.14 -6.71
N ALA A 122 -27.92 -15.07 -6.53
CA ALA A 122 -27.01 -14.68 -7.58
C ALA A 122 -27.01 -15.68 -8.74
N GLN A 123 -27.10 -16.99 -8.43
CA GLN A 123 -27.27 -18.04 -9.44
C GLN A 123 -28.53 -17.82 -10.26
N LEU A 124 -29.67 -17.62 -9.58
CA LEU A 124 -30.94 -17.34 -10.24
C LEU A 124 -30.89 -16.05 -11.04
N PHE A 125 -30.33 -14.96 -10.49
CA PHE A 125 -30.31 -13.65 -11.13
C PHE A 125 -29.40 -13.60 -12.37
N PHE A 126 -28.27 -14.29 -12.39
CA PHE A 126 -27.34 -14.31 -13.52
C PHE A 126 -27.45 -15.53 -14.45
N ASN A 127 -28.53 -16.32 -14.34
CA ASN A 127 -28.71 -17.55 -15.16
C ASN A 127 -27.55 -18.56 -15.00
N GLN A 128 -27.04 -18.68 -13.77
CA GLN A 128 -25.96 -19.59 -13.42
C GLN A 128 -26.47 -20.74 -12.53
N ASP A 129 -27.47 -21.48 -13.01
CA ASP A 129 -28.08 -22.57 -12.25
C ASP A 129 -27.06 -23.66 -11.91
N LYS A 130 -26.84 -23.86 -10.61
CA LYS A 130 -25.87 -24.84 -10.05
C LYS A 130 -24.43 -24.64 -10.51
N THR A 131 -24.12 -23.52 -11.16
CA THR A 131 -22.77 -23.13 -11.57
C THR A 131 -22.32 -21.88 -10.81
N VAL A 132 -21.04 -21.57 -10.83
CA VAL A 132 -20.47 -20.36 -10.23
C VAL A 132 -19.42 -19.76 -11.15
N SER A 133 -19.24 -18.43 -11.09
CA SER A 133 -18.23 -17.73 -11.90
C SER A 133 -16.79 -18.14 -11.53
N GLY A 134 -16.56 -18.53 -10.28
CA GLY A 134 -15.24 -19.00 -9.84
C GLY A 134 -15.18 -19.50 -8.40
N LEU A 135 -13.96 -19.86 -7.99
CA LEU A 135 -13.62 -20.15 -6.60
C LEU A 135 -12.70 -19.05 -6.09
N GLU A 136 -13.14 -18.31 -5.09
CA GLU A 136 -12.30 -17.36 -4.37
C GLU A 136 -11.42 -18.13 -3.38
N VAL A 137 -10.11 -17.96 -3.48
CA VAL A 137 -9.12 -18.63 -2.61
C VAL A 137 -8.34 -17.57 -1.84
N MET A 138 -8.45 -17.60 -0.51
CA MET A 138 -7.69 -16.71 0.37
C MET A 138 -6.45 -17.44 0.87
N VAL A 139 -5.30 -16.83 0.69
CA VAL A 139 -4.01 -17.34 1.18
C VAL A 139 -3.58 -16.59 2.44
N ARG A 140 -2.69 -17.19 3.22
CA ARG A 140 -2.18 -16.59 4.46
C ARG A 140 -1.30 -15.35 4.21
N ASP A 141 -0.51 -15.40 3.15
CA ASP A 141 0.42 -14.35 2.76
C ASP A 141 0.06 -13.89 1.34
N PRO A 142 -0.65 -12.75 1.19
CA PRO A 142 -1.07 -12.24 -0.10
C PRO A 142 0.06 -11.61 -0.92
N ASP A 143 1.18 -11.22 -0.30
CA ASP A 143 2.33 -10.61 -0.98
C ASP A 143 3.14 -11.66 -1.73
N ASN A 144 3.21 -12.87 -1.17
CA ASN A 144 3.85 -14.03 -1.80
C ASN A 144 2.88 -14.91 -2.61
N ILE A 145 1.90 -14.29 -3.30
CA ILE A 145 0.87 -15.03 -4.04
C ILE A 145 1.45 -15.85 -5.20
N LYS A 146 2.56 -15.41 -5.81
CA LYS A 146 3.21 -16.08 -6.96
C LYS A 146 3.62 -17.52 -6.64
N ALA A 147 4.09 -17.78 -5.41
CA ALA A 147 4.43 -19.13 -4.98
C ALA A 147 3.22 -20.07 -4.88
N MET A 148 2.01 -19.53 -4.74
CA MET A 148 0.76 -20.29 -4.58
C MET A 148 0.03 -20.56 -5.90
N VAL A 149 0.37 -19.85 -6.99
CA VAL A 149 -0.31 -19.99 -8.28
C VAL A 149 -0.21 -21.41 -8.83
N ALA A 150 1.00 -22.00 -8.88
CA ALA A 150 1.19 -23.33 -9.44
C ALA A 150 0.51 -24.45 -8.59
N PRO A 151 0.67 -24.50 -7.25
CA PRO A 151 -0.05 -25.47 -6.43
C PRO A 151 -1.58 -25.37 -6.53
N ILE A 152 -2.13 -24.14 -6.56
CA ILE A 152 -3.58 -23.93 -6.70
C ILE A 152 -4.06 -24.37 -8.08
N GLY A 153 -3.32 -24.04 -9.14
CA GLY A 153 -3.67 -24.44 -10.50
C GLY A 153 -3.68 -25.95 -10.69
N GLN A 154 -2.70 -26.66 -10.10
CA GLN A 154 -2.67 -28.12 -10.11
C GLN A 154 -3.87 -28.73 -9.38
N ALA A 155 -4.26 -28.17 -8.24
CA ALA A 155 -5.40 -28.65 -7.47
C ALA A 155 -6.76 -28.34 -8.12
N ALA A 156 -6.87 -27.20 -8.82
CA ALA A 156 -8.10 -26.77 -9.49
C ALA A 156 -8.35 -27.48 -10.83
N GLY A 157 -7.32 -28.11 -11.41
CA GLY A 157 -7.41 -28.97 -12.60
C GLY A 157 -7.17 -28.22 -13.93
N PRO A 158 -7.09 -28.97 -15.05
CA PRO A 158 -6.53 -28.49 -16.32
C PRO A 158 -7.36 -27.41 -17.03
N TYR A 159 -8.63 -27.26 -16.69
CA TYR A 159 -9.53 -26.26 -17.28
C TYR A 159 -9.70 -25.02 -16.41
N SER A 160 -8.94 -24.92 -15.31
CA SER A 160 -8.99 -23.77 -14.41
C SER A 160 -7.92 -22.75 -14.78
N ARG A 161 -8.27 -21.47 -14.69
CA ARG A 161 -7.32 -20.37 -14.77
C ARG A 161 -7.22 -19.73 -13.39
N VAL A 162 -6.03 -19.76 -12.80
CA VAL A 162 -5.76 -19.01 -11.57
C VAL A 162 -5.49 -17.56 -11.96
N VAL A 163 -6.27 -16.65 -11.38
CA VAL A 163 -6.09 -15.20 -11.53
C VAL A 163 -5.85 -14.65 -10.12
N THR A 164 -4.77 -13.90 -9.94
CA THR A 164 -4.42 -13.31 -8.65
C THR A 164 -5.01 -11.91 -8.51
N TRP A 165 -5.05 -11.40 -7.28
CA TRP A 165 -5.46 -10.01 -7.02
C TRP A 165 -4.53 -9.00 -7.71
N GLN A 166 -3.24 -9.35 -7.89
CA GLN A 166 -2.26 -8.54 -8.63
C GLN A 166 -2.60 -8.50 -10.13
N ASP A 167 -3.05 -9.62 -10.71
CA ASP A 167 -3.47 -9.67 -12.12
C ASP A 167 -4.74 -8.84 -12.36
N MET A 168 -5.70 -8.89 -11.43
CA MET A 168 -6.95 -8.12 -11.53
C MET A 168 -6.73 -6.61 -11.43
N ASN A 169 -5.65 -6.19 -10.77
CA ASN A 169 -5.34 -4.78 -10.50
C ASN A 169 -3.95 -4.41 -11.04
N SER A 170 -3.52 -5.01 -12.16
CA SER A 170 -2.15 -4.91 -12.64
C SER A 170 -1.71 -3.48 -12.98
N SER A 171 -2.63 -2.62 -13.44
CA SER A 171 -2.37 -1.20 -13.70
C SER A 171 -2.10 -0.42 -12.41
N LEU A 172 -2.90 -0.66 -11.36
CA LEU A 172 -2.72 -0.05 -10.05
C LEU A 172 -1.42 -0.56 -9.41
N PHE A 173 -1.20 -1.88 -9.41
CA PHE A 173 0.00 -2.48 -8.83
C PHE A 173 1.27 -2.03 -9.56
N GLY A 174 1.26 -2.03 -10.90
CA GLY A 174 2.38 -1.55 -11.70
C GLY A 174 2.66 -0.06 -11.47
N ALA A 175 1.63 0.76 -11.30
CA ALA A 175 1.80 2.18 -10.96
C ALA A 175 2.46 2.35 -9.58
N VAL A 176 2.00 1.63 -8.56
CA VAL A 176 2.57 1.66 -7.21
C VAL A 176 4.04 1.17 -7.21
N GLU A 177 4.35 0.12 -7.97
CA GLU A 177 5.72 -0.39 -8.07
C GLU A 177 6.67 0.61 -8.76
N VAL A 178 6.22 1.25 -9.85
CA VAL A 178 6.99 2.31 -10.52
C VAL A 178 7.17 3.51 -9.59
N GLU A 179 6.12 3.92 -8.88
CA GLU A 179 6.18 5.03 -7.92
C GLU A 179 7.22 4.75 -6.82
N LYS A 180 7.18 3.56 -6.21
CA LYS A 180 8.18 3.14 -5.20
C LYS A 180 9.61 3.21 -5.74
N ASN A 181 9.83 2.71 -6.96
CA ASN A 181 11.15 2.75 -7.59
C ASN A 181 11.63 4.19 -7.84
N VAL A 182 10.74 5.07 -8.30
CA VAL A 182 11.06 6.49 -8.51
C VAL A 182 11.37 7.18 -7.18
N MET A 183 10.59 6.92 -6.13
CA MET A 183 10.83 7.46 -4.79
C MET A 183 12.16 6.98 -4.22
N PHE A 184 12.53 5.71 -4.41
CA PHE A 184 13.84 5.20 -4.03
C PHE A 184 14.99 5.92 -4.76
N LEU A 185 14.86 6.17 -6.06
CA LEU A 185 15.85 6.92 -6.84
C LEU A 185 16.01 8.36 -6.36
N ILE A 186 14.89 9.06 -6.12
CA ILE A 186 14.89 10.44 -5.59
C ILE A 186 15.58 10.48 -4.21
N LEU A 187 15.22 9.56 -3.32
CA LEU A 187 15.80 9.48 -1.99
C LEU A 187 17.31 9.19 -2.04
N SER A 188 17.73 8.28 -2.93
CA SER A 188 19.14 7.97 -3.19
C SER A 188 19.92 9.21 -3.63
N LEU A 189 19.34 10.03 -4.53
CA LEU A 189 19.96 11.26 -4.99
C LEU A 189 20.09 12.31 -3.88
N ILE A 190 19.06 12.46 -3.04
CA ILE A 190 19.10 13.35 -1.88
C ILE A 190 20.21 12.92 -0.91
N ILE A 191 20.32 11.63 -0.62
CA ILE A 191 21.38 11.07 0.24
C ILE A 191 22.76 11.31 -0.37
N LEU A 192 22.90 11.15 -1.69
CA LEU A 192 24.17 11.43 -2.38
C LEU A 192 24.58 12.91 -2.23
N VAL A 193 23.65 13.84 -2.43
CA VAL A 193 23.89 15.28 -2.22
C VAL A 193 24.28 15.57 -0.77
N ALA A 194 23.60 14.93 0.20
CA ALA A 194 23.96 15.05 1.61
C ALA A 194 25.36 14.50 1.90
N ALA A 195 25.77 13.40 1.27
CA ALA A 195 27.10 12.82 1.41
C ALA A 195 28.20 13.76 0.87
N LEU A 196 27.93 14.54 -0.18
CA LEU A 196 28.85 15.59 -0.68
C LEU A 196 29.07 16.71 0.35
N ASN A 197 28.06 17.01 1.16
CA ASN A 197 28.21 17.98 2.26
C ASN A 197 29.13 17.43 3.36
N ILE A 198 29.06 16.12 3.66
CA ILE A 198 30.00 15.47 4.58
C ILE A 198 31.43 15.55 4.04
N ILE A 199 31.63 15.28 2.75
CA ILE A 199 32.95 15.42 2.10
C ILE A 199 33.48 16.84 2.27
N SER A 200 32.68 17.83 1.92
CA SER A 200 33.07 19.24 2.00
C SER A 200 33.42 19.65 3.43
N GLY A 201 32.60 19.25 4.40
CA GLY A 201 32.83 19.51 5.83
C GLY A 201 34.11 18.83 6.36
N LEU A 202 34.35 17.57 6.01
CA LEU A 202 35.56 16.87 6.43
C LEU A 202 36.82 17.42 5.77
N VAL A 203 36.77 17.80 4.49
CA VAL A 203 37.91 18.44 3.83
C VAL A 203 38.24 19.76 4.50
N MET A 204 37.24 20.56 4.89
CA MET A 204 37.43 21.79 5.65
C MET A 204 38.05 21.50 7.03
N LEU A 205 37.51 20.53 7.76
CA LEU A 205 38.01 20.15 9.07
C LEU A 205 39.46 19.62 9.03
N VAL A 206 39.84 18.89 7.97
CA VAL A 206 41.23 18.47 7.74
C VAL A 206 42.13 19.68 7.49
N LYS A 207 41.69 20.65 6.69
CA LYS A 207 42.46 21.89 6.43
C LYS A 207 42.69 22.67 7.72
N ASP A 208 41.64 22.90 8.50
CA ASP A 208 41.70 23.65 9.76
C ASP A 208 42.59 22.95 10.81
N LYS A 209 42.71 21.62 10.72
CA LYS A 209 43.52 20.79 11.61
C LYS A 209 44.87 20.36 11.03
N SER A 210 45.34 21.00 9.95
CA SER A 210 46.59 20.62 9.28
C SER A 210 47.82 20.73 10.21
N ALA A 211 47.91 21.77 11.03
CA ALA A 211 49.00 21.94 12.00
C ALA A 211 48.97 20.86 13.09
N ASP A 212 47.80 20.58 13.66
CA ASP A 212 47.60 19.51 14.66
C ASP A 212 47.99 18.13 14.08
N ILE A 213 47.63 17.86 12.81
CA ILE A 213 48.04 16.63 12.10
C ILE A 213 49.57 16.57 11.97
N ALA A 214 50.22 17.68 11.62
CA ALA A 214 51.68 17.73 11.48
C ALA A 214 52.40 17.42 12.79
N ILE A 215 51.94 18.00 13.91
CA ILE A 215 52.48 17.73 15.25
C ILE A 215 52.33 16.25 15.61
N LEU A 216 51.16 15.66 15.39
CA LEU A 216 50.96 14.22 15.64
C LEU A 216 51.87 13.36 14.78
N ARG A 217 52.08 13.74 13.51
CA ARG A 217 52.96 13.03 12.57
C ARG A 217 54.43 13.15 12.96
N THR A 218 54.89 14.29 13.49
CA THR A 218 56.27 14.45 14.00
C THR A 218 56.48 13.72 15.32
N MET A 219 55.44 13.58 16.15
CA MET A 219 55.43 12.72 17.34
C MET A 219 55.38 11.21 17.04
N GLY A 220 55.30 10.80 15.77
CA GLY A 220 55.36 9.40 15.35
C GLY A 220 54.02 8.78 14.96
N ALA A 221 52.93 9.55 14.85
CA ALA A 221 51.66 9.01 14.37
C ALA A 221 51.78 8.52 12.92
N THR A 222 51.32 7.29 12.67
CA THR A 222 51.33 6.71 11.32
C THR A 222 50.24 7.33 10.43
N ARG A 223 50.41 7.25 9.12
CA ARG A 223 49.38 7.67 8.15
C ARG A 223 48.05 6.93 8.39
N GLY A 224 48.12 5.65 8.77
CA GLY A 224 46.95 4.85 9.13
C GLY A 224 46.24 5.35 10.39
N ALA A 225 46.97 5.84 11.40
CA ALA A 225 46.37 6.43 12.59
C ALA A 225 45.60 7.71 12.26
N ILE A 226 46.18 8.61 11.47
CA ILE A 226 45.50 9.83 11.00
C ILE A 226 44.26 9.48 10.18
N MET A 227 44.37 8.53 9.23
CA MET A 227 43.23 8.09 8.43
C MET A 227 42.08 7.56 9.30
N ARG A 228 42.38 6.76 10.34
CA ARG A 228 41.37 6.24 11.27
C ARG A 228 40.66 7.35 12.04
N ILE A 229 41.37 8.38 12.50
CA ILE A 229 40.77 9.52 13.23
C ILE A 229 39.70 10.19 12.36
N PHE A 230 40.06 10.60 11.14
CA PHE A 230 39.12 11.29 10.25
C PHE A 230 38.02 10.38 9.71
N PHE A 231 38.31 9.09 9.48
CA PHE A 231 37.29 8.11 9.14
C PHE A 231 36.29 7.91 10.28
N ILE A 232 36.73 7.77 11.52
CA ILE A 232 35.85 7.62 12.69
C ILE A 232 35.04 8.90 12.90
N ALA A 233 35.63 10.09 12.75
CA ALA A 233 34.90 11.36 12.85
C ALA A 233 33.78 11.43 11.80
N GLY A 234 34.10 11.14 10.54
CA GLY A 234 33.14 11.11 9.46
C GLY A 234 32.05 10.05 9.61
N ALA A 235 32.44 8.82 9.94
CA ALA A 235 31.54 7.70 10.20
C ALA A 235 30.62 7.99 11.40
N SER A 236 31.11 8.66 12.45
CA SER A 236 30.30 9.05 13.61
C SER A 236 29.22 10.05 13.22
N ILE A 237 29.53 11.02 12.35
CA ILE A 237 28.54 11.96 11.80
C ILE A 237 27.49 11.19 10.99
N GLY A 238 27.92 10.28 10.11
CA GLY A 238 27.04 9.45 9.30
C GLY A 238 26.11 8.56 10.11
N VAL A 239 26.65 7.83 11.07
CA VAL A 239 25.90 6.91 11.95
C VAL A 239 24.93 7.70 12.81
N SER A 240 25.39 8.77 13.48
CA SER A 240 24.52 9.58 14.35
C SER A 240 23.40 10.24 13.55
N GLY A 241 23.70 10.79 12.38
CA GLY A 241 22.70 11.35 11.48
C GLY A 241 21.68 10.31 11.01
N THR A 242 22.14 9.10 10.66
CA THR A 242 21.25 8.00 10.25
C THR A 242 20.36 7.53 11.39
N VAL A 243 20.90 7.39 12.61
CA VAL A 243 20.12 6.99 13.80
C VAL A 243 19.07 8.03 14.15
N ILE A 244 19.45 9.31 14.20
CA ILE A 244 18.52 10.41 14.46
C ILE A 244 17.45 10.48 13.37
N GLY A 245 17.86 10.39 12.10
CA GLY A 245 16.96 10.39 10.95
C GLY A 245 15.96 9.24 10.98
N LEU A 246 16.41 8.03 11.35
CA LEU A 246 15.55 6.87 11.51
C LEU A 246 14.53 7.09 12.63
N ILE A 247 14.95 7.57 13.80
CA ILE A 247 14.06 7.85 14.92
C ILE A 247 13.01 8.90 14.53
N VAL A 248 13.45 10.04 14.00
CA VAL A 248 12.57 11.14 13.59
C VAL A 248 11.61 10.68 12.49
N GLY A 249 12.11 9.96 11.48
CA GLY A 249 11.31 9.44 10.37
C GLY A 249 10.27 8.41 10.81
N SER A 250 10.63 7.48 11.70
CA SER A 250 9.71 6.49 12.26
C SER A 250 8.63 7.14 13.12
N VAL A 251 8.99 8.11 13.97
CA VAL A 251 8.03 8.87 14.78
C VAL A 251 7.08 9.69 13.87
N PHE A 252 7.62 10.31 12.82
CA PHE A 252 6.83 11.05 11.86
C PHE A 252 5.82 10.15 11.12
N CYS A 253 6.27 9.00 10.60
CA CYS A 253 5.38 8.03 9.95
C CYS A 253 4.29 7.52 10.90
N ALA A 254 4.63 7.20 12.16
CA ALA A 254 3.66 6.72 13.15
C ALA A 254 2.56 7.76 13.46
N ASN A 255 2.83 9.05 13.24
CA ASN A 255 1.92 10.16 13.54
C ASN A 255 1.41 10.87 12.29
N ILE A 256 1.62 10.30 11.09
CA ILE A 256 1.30 10.98 9.81
C ILE A 256 -0.17 11.41 9.72
N GLU A 257 -1.08 10.58 10.22
CA GLU A 257 -2.52 10.86 10.20
C GLU A 257 -2.89 12.00 11.16
N SER A 258 -2.29 12.05 12.35
CA SER A 258 -2.49 13.15 13.29
C SER A 258 -1.93 14.46 12.75
N ILE A 259 -0.78 14.42 12.09
CA ILE A 259 -0.17 15.59 11.43
C ILE A 259 -1.09 16.08 10.30
N ARG A 260 -1.63 15.16 9.49
CA ARG A 260 -2.60 15.47 8.42
C ARG A 260 -3.82 16.19 8.98
N GLN A 261 -4.44 15.65 10.03
CA GLN A 261 -5.62 16.25 10.65
C GLN A 261 -5.34 17.63 11.24
N ALA A 262 -4.19 17.81 11.90
CA ALA A 262 -3.77 19.10 12.42
C ALA A 262 -3.60 20.14 11.29
N LEU A 263 -2.95 19.77 10.19
CA LEU A 263 -2.81 20.63 9.02
C LEU A 263 -4.17 20.98 8.39
N GLN A 264 -5.07 20.01 8.23
CA GLN A 264 -6.43 20.25 7.73
C GLN A 264 -7.20 21.24 8.59
N SER A 265 -7.08 21.12 9.92
CA SER A 265 -7.73 22.05 10.85
C SER A 265 -7.19 23.49 10.75
N LEU A 266 -5.90 23.63 10.42
CA LEU A 266 -5.23 24.93 10.27
C LEU A 266 -5.49 25.58 8.91
N THR A 267 -5.46 24.80 7.83
CA THR A 267 -5.61 25.32 6.46
C THR A 267 -7.06 25.42 6.02
N GLY A 268 -7.98 24.75 6.71
CA GLY A 268 -9.40 24.68 6.34
C GLY A 268 -9.66 23.92 5.03
N THR A 269 -8.66 23.19 4.52
CA THR A 269 -8.75 22.45 3.25
C THR A 269 -8.69 20.95 3.48
N THR A 270 -9.40 20.18 2.65
CA THR A 270 -9.33 18.72 2.63
C THR A 270 -8.04 18.27 1.92
N LEU A 271 -6.93 18.23 2.67
CA LEU A 271 -5.61 17.80 2.14
C LEU A 271 -5.63 16.42 1.46
N PHE A 272 -6.61 15.56 1.78
CA PHE A 272 -6.74 14.25 1.17
C PHE A 272 -8.21 13.98 0.85
N ASN A 273 -8.57 14.04 -0.43
CA ASN A 273 -9.92 13.72 -0.90
C ASN A 273 -10.04 12.21 -1.16
N PRO A 274 -10.90 11.47 -0.43
CA PRO A 274 -11.10 10.03 -0.63
C PRO A 274 -11.62 9.64 -2.02
N GLU A 275 -12.14 10.58 -2.80
CA GLU A 275 -12.59 10.36 -4.18
C GLU A 275 -11.41 10.29 -5.18
N ILE A 276 -10.32 11.01 -4.90
CA ILE A 276 -9.13 11.04 -5.75
C ILE A 276 -8.16 9.91 -5.35
N TYR A 277 -8.00 9.70 -4.05
CA TYR A 277 -7.00 8.76 -3.51
C TYR A 277 -7.57 7.40 -3.11
N PHE A 278 -8.85 7.15 -3.39
CA PHE A 278 -9.60 5.90 -3.14
C PHE A 278 -9.68 5.40 -1.70
N LEU A 279 -8.91 5.97 -0.76
CA LEU A 279 -8.83 5.58 0.65
C LEU A 279 -9.39 6.66 1.56
N SER A 280 -10.10 6.25 2.61
CA SER A 280 -10.69 7.16 3.61
C SER A 280 -9.70 7.59 4.70
N ARG A 281 -8.62 6.82 4.89
CA ARG A 281 -7.51 7.09 5.82
C ARG A 281 -6.19 6.75 5.14
N MET A 282 -5.11 7.46 5.46
CA MET A 282 -3.77 7.02 5.05
C MET A 282 -3.22 6.05 6.11
N PRO A 283 -3.16 4.73 5.83
CA PRO A 283 -2.51 3.82 6.75
C PRO A 283 -1.00 4.10 6.76
N ALA A 284 -0.42 4.21 7.96
CA ALA A 284 1.01 4.34 8.14
C ALA A 284 1.65 2.94 8.21
N GLU A 285 1.83 2.30 7.05
CA GLU A 285 2.51 1.01 6.96
C GLU A 285 3.97 1.23 6.58
N MET A 286 4.86 0.97 7.55
CA MET A 286 6.32 1.01 7.33
C MET A 286 6.80 -0.39 6.97
N ASP A 287 7.34 -0.56 5.76
CA ASP A 287 8.00 -1.80 5.37
C ASP A 287 9.43 -1.83 5.97
N PRO A 288 9.73 -2.78 6.88
CA PRO A 288 11.06 -2.87 7.49
C PRO A 288 12.16 -3.12 6.45
N GLN A 289 11.88 -3.82 5.35
CA GLN A 289 12.86 -4.12 4.31
C GLN A 289 13.28 -2.84 3.58
N GLU A 290 12.31 -1.99 3.23
CA GLU A 290 12.58 -0.69 2.59
C GLU A 290 13.37 0.22 3.54
N VAL A 291 13.00 0.29 4.81
CA VAL A 291 13.71 1.06 5.83
C VAL A 291 15.16 0.59 5.98
N ILE A 292 15.39 -0.73 6.08
CA ILE A 292 16.72 -1.31 6.20
C ILE A 292 17.56 -0.99 4.95
N ALA A 293 16.97 -1.10 3.74
CA ALA A 293 17.67 -0.79 2.50
C ALA A 293 18.14 0.67 2.45
N VAL A 294 17.29 1.62 2.84
CA VAL A 294 17.62 3.05 2.91
C VAL A 294 18.71 3.32 3.96
N VAL A 295 18.59 2.75 5.15
CA VAL A 295 19.59 2.88 6.23
C VAL A 295 20.94 2.32 5.79
N ALA A 296 20.96 1.13 5.18
CA ALA A 296 22.18 0.51 4.69
C ALA A 296 22.84 1.37 3.60
N MET A 297 22.05 1.87 2.65
CA MET A 297 22.54 2.75 1.59
C MET A 297 23.11 4.06 2.15
N ALA A 298 22.43 4.70 3.10
CA ALA A 298 22.88 5.94 3.73
C ALA A 298 24.23 5.75 4.45
N LEU A 299 24.38 4.65 5.20
CA LEU A 299 25.63 4.31 5.86
C LEU A 299 26.76 4.02 4.86
N VAL A 300 26.49 3.23 3.81
CA VAL A 300 27.48 2.92 2.77
C VAL A 300 27.95 4.20 2.08
N LEU A 301 27.02 5.06 1.64
CA LEU A 301 27.36 6.32 0.99
C LEU A 301 28.12 7.27 1.93
N SER A 302 27.73 7.34 3.20
CA SER A 302 28.46 8.12 4.19
C SER A 302 29.88 7.60 4.40
N PHE A 303 30.07 6.29 4.58
CA PHE A 303 31.40 5.72 4.77
C PHE A 303 32.29 5.93 3.54
N LEU A 304 31.75 5.74 2.33
CA LEU A 304 32.47 6.02 1.08
C LEU A 304 32.86 7.50 0.96
N ALA A 305 31.94 8.41 1.29
CA ALA A 305 32.18 9.85 1.30
C ALA A 305 33.30 10.25 2.29
N THR A 306 33.38 9.60 3.45
CA THR A 306 34.40 9.91 4.47
C THR A 306 35.80 9.38 4.12
N LEU A 307 35.88 8.40 3.23
CA LEU A 307 37.15 7.74 2.88
C LEU A 307 38.10 8.67 2.13
N TYR A 308 37.59 9.46 1.18
CA TYR A 308 38.41 10.36 0.37
C TYR A 308 39.09 11.46 1.23
N PRO A 309 38.36 12.23 2.08
CA PRO A 309 38.98 13.23 2.95
C PRO A 309 39.97 12.60 3.96
N ALA A 310 39.63 11.45 4.55
CA ALA A 310 40.49 10.77 5.51
C ALA A 310 41.82 10.30 4.88
N TRP A 311 41.76 9.77 3.66
CA TRP A 311 42.95 9.40 2.90
C TRP A 311 43.81 10.61 2.53
N ARG A 312 43.17 11.74 2.16
CA ARG A 312 43.86 12.99 1.87
C ARG A 312 44.55 13.56 3.09
N ALA A 313 43.91 13.54 4.26
CA ALA A 313 44.48 13.98 5.53
C ALA A 313 45.74 13.19 5.91
N ALA A 314 45.71 11.87 5.72
CA ALA A 314 46.83 10.99 6.03
C ALA A 314 48.08 11.21 5.14
N ARG A 315 47.92 11.89 4.00
CA ARG A 315 49.00 12.20 3.05
C ARG A 315 49.60 13.61 3.20
N LEU A 316 49.12 14.42 4.13
CA LEU A 316 49.72 15.73 4.42
C LEU A 316 51.18 15.58 4.89
N ASP A 317 52.07 16.38 4.30
CA ASP A 317 53.48 16.45 4.68
C ASP A 317 53.61 17.34 5.93
N PRO A 318 54.20 16.83 7.04
CA PRO A 318 54.40 17.62 8.25
C PRO A 318 55.23 18.88 8.02
N VAL A 319 56.17 18.84 7.07
CA VAL A 319 57.10 19.95 6.81
C VAL A 319 56.39 21.08 6.06
N GLU A 320 55.51 20.76 5.11
CA GLU A 320 54.72 21.78 4.39
C GLU A 320 53.66 22.41 5.29
N ALA A 321 53.02 21.62 6.15
CA ALA A 321 51.96 22.10 7.03
C ALA A 321 52.45 23.10 8.10
N LEU A 322 53.72 23.01 8.53
CA LEU A 322 54.34 23.93 9.51
C LEU A 322 55.01 25.15 8.85
N ARG A 323 55.16 25.18 7.52
CA ARG A 323 55.86 26.25 6.79
C ARG A 323 54.96 27.42 6.39
N TYR A 324 53.64 27.28 6.57
CA TYR A 324 52.63 28.28 6.20
C TYR A 324 51.98 28.97 7.41
N GLU A 325 52.62 28.90 8.58
CA GLU A 325 52.47 29.89 9.66
C GLU A 325 53.51 31.00 9.53
#